data_AF-A0A1I1X0V9-F1
#
_entry.id   AF-A0A1I1X0V9-F1
#
_cell.length_a   1.000
_cell.length_b   1.000
_cell.length_c   1.000
_cell.angle_alpha   90.00
_cell.angle_beta   90.00
_cell.angle_gamma   90.00
#
_symmetry.space_group_name_H-M   'P 1'
#
loop_
_entity.id
_entity.type
_entity.pdbx_description
1 polymer ?
#
loop_
_entity_poly.entity_id
_entity_poly.type
_entity_poly.pdbx_seq_one_letter_code
_entity_poly.pdbx_strand_id
1 'polypeptide(L)' 'MTNQALKSYREGYVHATEHKAFAQSDVGAWSWKSNRTSIKYAIENSLIDCQKNNKKHEAEYPCKIINIDGKWVGER' A
#
# COMPACT_ATOMS: atom_id res chain seq x y z
N MET A 1 -12.60 -11.08 10.84
CA MET A 1 -11.74 -10.17 10.03
C MET A 1 -10.78 -9.47 10.98
N THR A 2 -9.48 -9.50 10.72
CA THR A 2 -8.49 -8.81 11.56
C THR A 2 -8.13 -7.46 10.91
N ASN A 3 -8.17 -6.37 11.67
CA ASN A 3 -7.86 -5.01 11.18
C ASN A 3 -6.34 -4.77 11.04
N GLN A 4 -5.59 -5.76 10.57
CA GLN A 4 -4.13 -5.72 10.50
C GLN A 4 -3.61 -4.64 9.56
N ALA A 5 -4.27 -4.42 8.42
CA ALA A 5 -3.92 -3.34 7.49
C ALA A 5 -4.02 -1.96 8.16
N LEU A 6 -5.14 -1.71 8.86
CA LEU A 6 -5.37 -0.46 9.60
C LEU A 6 -4.36 -0.27 10.72
N LYS A 7 -4.05 -1.35 11.47
CA LYS A 7 -3.01 -1.31 12.51
C LYS A 7 -1.65 -0.96 11.92
N SER A 8 -1.24 -1.65 10.86
CA SER A 8 0.04 -1.40 10.18
C SER A 8 0.13 0.00 9.58
N TYR A 9 -0.99 0.52 9.06
CA TYR A 9 -1.07 1.90 8.59
C TYR A 9 -0.81 2.90 9.73
N ARG A 10 -1.55 2.78 10.82
CA ARG A 10 -1.49 3.72 11.96
C ARG A 10 -0.16 3.67 12.69
N GLU A 11 0.34 2.48 12.96
CA GLU A 11 1.54 2.29 13.81
C GLU A 11 2.85 2.34 13.01
N GLY A 12 2.80 2.07 11.70
CA GLY A 12 4.00 2.01 10.85
C GLY A 12 4.00 3.08 9.76
N TYR A 13 3.09 2.95 8.79
CA TYR A 13 3.13 3.76 7.57
C TYR A 13 3.04 5.27 7.84
N VAL A 14 2.14 5.69 8.73
CA VAL A 14 1.96 7.12 9.08
C VAL A 14 3.25 7.74 9.57
N HIS A 15 4.01 7.02 10.41
CA HIS A 15 5.25 7.51 11.03
C HIS A 15 6.49 7.30 10.18
N ALA A 16 6.42 6.52 9.11
CA ALA A 16 7.56 6.25 8.24
C ALA A 16 8.02 7.51 7.49
N THR A 17 9.32 7.62 7.28
CA THR A 17 9.98 8.76 6.61
C THR A 17 10.24 8.49 5.13
N GLU A 18 10.67 9.55 4.43
CA GLU A 18 10.96 9.56 2.99
C GLU A 18 9.77 9.13 2.12
N HIS A 19 10.05 8.79 0.85
CA HIS A 19 9.02 8.36 -0.07
C HIS A 19 8.42 7.02 0.34
N LYS A 20 7.09 7.00 0.43
CA LYS A 20 6.30 5.88 0.90
C LYS A 20 4.98 5.75 0.15
N ALA A 21 4.56 4.52 -0.07
CA ALA A 21 3.28 4.22 -0.70
C ALA A 21 2.61 3.03 -0.04
N PHE A 22 1.28 3.09 0.04
CA PHE A 22 0.43 2.03 0.58
C PHE A 22 -0.48 1.49 -0.52
N ALA A 23 -0.41 0.18 -0.73
CA ALA A 23 -1.22 -0.54 -1.69
C ALA A 23 -2.24 -1.45 -0.98
N GLN A 24 -3.44 -1.52 -1.51
CA GLN A 24 -4.51 -2.38 -0.99
C GLN A 24 -5.43 -2.88 -2.11
N SER A 25 -5.96 -4.09 -1.93
CA SER A 25 -7.05 -4.68 -2.70
C SER A 25 -8.33 -4.71 -1.85
N ASP A 26 -9.49 -4.67 -2.51
CA ASP A 26 -10.81 -4.72 -1.87
C ASP A 26 -11.08 -6.04 -1.11
N VAL A 27 -10.32 -7.10 -1.40
CA VAL A 27 -10.40 -8.39 -0.66
C VAL A 27 -9.41 -8.49 0.50
N GLY A 28 -8.73 -7.40 0.83
CA GLY A 28 -7.93 -7.28 2.04
C GLY A 28 -6.45 -7.66 1.90
N ALA A 29 -5.95 -7.93 0.69
CA ALA A 29 -4.51 -7.95 0.46
C ALA A 29 -3.94 -6.52 0.54
N TRP A 30 -2.78 -6.36 1.15
CA TRP A 30 -2.13 -5.05 1.31
C TRP A 30 -0.61 -5.17 1.42
N SER A 31 0.07 -4.06 1.17
CA SER A 31 1.50 -3.88 1.41
C SER A 31 1.82 -2.39 1.43
N TRP A 32 2.88 -2.00 2.13
CA TRP A 32 3.42 -0.65 2.02
C TRP A 32 4.94 -0.67 2.03
N LYS A 33 5.53 0.38 1.45
CA LYS A 33 6.97 0.62 1.45
C LYS A 33 7.24 2.05 1.86
N SER A 34 8.40 2.26 2.46
CA SER A 34 8.93 3.55 2.88
C SER A 34 10.44 3.56 2.68
N ASN A 35 11.09 4.68 3.00
CA ASN A 35 12.53 4.82 2.90
C ASN A 35 13.04 4.47 1.49
N ARG A 36 12.32 4.97 0.48
CA ARG A 36 12.64 4.77 -0.94
C ARG A 36 13.22 6.05 -1.52
N THR A 37 14.15 5.87 -2.45
CA THR A 37 14.84 6.95 -3.15
C THR A 37 13.93 7.75 -4.10
N SER A 38 12.74 7.24 -4.41
CA SER A 38 11.72 7.98 -5.17
C SER A 38 10.30 7.47 -4.88
N ILE A 39 9.31 8.32 -5.15
CA ILE A 39 7.88 7.97 -5.13
C ILE A 39 7.61 6.78 -6.07
N LYS A 40 8.23 6.76 -7.26
CA LYS A 40 8.07 5.66 -8.22
C LYS A 40 8.47 4.32 -7.60
N TYR A 41 9.63 4.25 -6.93
CA TYR A 41 10.07 3.02 -6.28
C TYR A 41 9.16 2.61 -5.12
N ALA A 42 8.63 3.56 -4.34
CA ALA A 42 7.67 3.27 -3.29
C ALA A 42 6.38 2.66 -3.85
N ILE A 43 5.84 3.25 -4.93
CA ILE A 43 4.65 2.76 -5.63
C ILE A 43 4.88 1.36 -6.21
N GLU A 44 5.91 1.19 -7.03
CA GLU A 44 6.18 -0.09 -7.70
C GLU A 44 6.39 -1.23 -6.69
N ASN A 45 7.20 -0.99 -5.65
CA ASN A 45 7.49 -2.02 -4.66
C ASN A 45 6.28 -2.37 -3.77
N SER A 46 5.45 -1.39 -3.42
CA SER A 46 4.24 -1.66 -2.64
C SER A 46 3.20 -2.44 -3.45
N LEU A 47 3.00 -2.09 -4.72
CA LEU A 47 2.13 -2.84 -5.64
C LEU A 47 2.62 -4.27 -5.83
N ILE A 48 3.89 -4.46 -6.22
CA ILE A 48 4.46 -5.79 -6.45
C ILE A 48 4.22 -6.72 -5.25
N ASP A 49 4.45 -6.23 -4.03
CA ASP A 49 4.28 -7.06 -2.84
C ASP A 49 2.81 -7.27 -2.47
N CYS A 50 1.93 -6.29 -2.68
CA CYS A 50 0.49 -6.49 -2.54
C CYS A 50 -0.01 -7.58 -3.51
N GLN A 51 0.38 -7.50 -4.78
CA GLN A 51 0.01 -8.44 -5.84
C GLN A 51 0.50 -9.86 -5.56
N LYS A 52 1.71 -10.01 -5.01
CA LYS A 52 2.22 -11.31 -4.56
C LYS A 52 1.33 -11.95 -3.49
N ASN A 53 0.76 -11.14 -2.60
CA ASN A 53 -0.17 -11.59 -1.57
C ASN A 53 -1.60 -11.77 -2.10
N ASN A 54 -1.93 -11.15 -3.24
CA ASN A 54 -3.25 -11.13 -3.84
C ASN A 54 -3.42 -12.03 -5.07
N LYS A 55 -2.44 -12.90 -5.39
CA LYS A 55 -2.39 -13.69 -6.64
C LYS A 55 -3.69 -14.35 -7.08
N LYS A 56 -4.48 -14.87 -6.13
CA LYS A 56 -5.75 -15.57 -6.41
C LYS A 56 -6.90 -14.63 -6.79
N HIS A 57 -6.81 -13.36 -6.42
CA HIS A 57 -7.89 -12.38 -6.55
C HIS A 57 -7.48 -11.17 -7.39
N GLU A 58 -6.22 -11.06 -7.83
CA GLU A 58 -5.70 -9.88 -8.54
C GLU A 58 -6.46 -9.54 -9.82
N ALA A 59 -7.00 -10.54 -10.52
CA ALA A 59 -7.79 -10.32 -11.74
C ALA A 59 -9.14 -9.63 -11.48
N GLU A 60 -9.78 -9.92 -10.34
CA GLU A 60 -11.12 -9.43 -9.99
C GLU A 60 -11.06 -8.24 -9.03
N TYR A 61 -10.09 -8.26 -8.12
CA TYR A 61 -9.89 -7.30 -7.04
C TYR A 61 -8.43 -6.87 -7.02
N PRO A 62 -7.96 -6.08 -8.00
CA PRO A 62 -6.54 -5.75 -8.14
C PRO A 62 -6.05 -4.88 -6.98
N CYS A 63 -4.78 -5.03 -6.64
CA CYS A 63 -4.10 -4.11 -5.73
C CYS A 63 -3.96 -2.72 -6.37
N LYS A 64 -4.30 -1.67 -5.63
CA LYS A 64 -4.18 -0.27 -6.05
C LYS A 64 -3.44 0.54 -5.01
N ILE A 65 -2.76 1.60 -5.44
CA ILE A 65 -2.22 2.59 -4.50
C ILE A 65 -3.36 3.41 -3.92
N ILE A 66 -3.41 3.50 -2.60
CA ILE A 66 -4.44 4.26 -1.87
C ILE A 66 -3.85 5.47 -1.15
N ASN A 67 -2.56 5.45 -0.80
CA ASN A 67 -1.89 6.58 -0.16
C ASN A 67 -0.44 6.70 -0.64
N ILE A 68 0.00 7.93 -0.90
CA ILE A 68 1.36 8.29 -1.33
C ILE A 68 1.85 9.44 -0.46
N ASP A 69 2.97 9.25 0.23
CA ASP A 69 3.60 10.26 1.09
C ASP A 69 2.60 10.91 2.08
N GLY A 70 1.66 10.11 2.61
CA GLY A 70 0.63 10.56 3.54
C GLY A 70 -0.62 11.15 2.90
N LYS A 71 -0.68 11.29 1.57
CA LYS A 71 -1.83 11.82 0.83
C LYS A 71 -2.67 10.69 0.25
N TRP A 72 -3.98 10.72 0.50
CA TRP A 72 -4.90 9.76 -0.09
C TRP A 72 -5.08 10.02 -1.58
N VAL A 73 -5.03 8.96 -2.37
CA VAL A 73 -5.29 9.05 -3.82
C VAL A 73 -6.76 9.34 -4.03
N GLY A 74 -7.08 10.41 -4.77
CA GLY A 74 -8.45 10.77 -5.13
C GLY A 74 -9.11 11.80 -4.20
N GLU A 75 -8.47 12.19 -3.10
CA GLU A 75 -8.86 13.41 -2.38
C GLU A 75 -8.39 14.63 -3.21
N ARG A 76 -9.36 15.47 -3.62
CA ARG A 76 -9.13 16.76 -4.30
C ARG A 76 -8.97 17.88 -3.29
#